data_AF-A0A2W4NY92-F1
#
_entry.id   AF-A0A2W4NY92-F1
#
_cell.length_a   1.000
_cell.length_b   1.000
_cell.length_c   1.000
_cell.angle_alpha   90.00
_cell.angle_beta   90.00
_cell.angle_gamma   90.00
#
_symmetry.space_group_name_H-M   'P 1'
#
loop_
_entity.id
_entity.type
_entity.pdbx_description
1 polymer ?
#
loop_
_entity_poly.entity_id
_entity_poly.type
_entity_poly.pdbx_seq_one_letter_code
_entity_poly.pdbx_strand_id
1 'polypeptide(L)' 'GDAELLGKPTGADRAHDKPTYPAVVGIEPARRRMRELHRGALEALAVLGDAASPLAALSDWLVLRRH' A
#
# COMPACT_ATOMS: atom_id res chain seq x y z
N GLY A 1 2.19 -23.49 7.07
CA GLY A 1 0.83 -23.23 6.59
C GLY A 1 0.82 -21.85 5.97
N ASP A 2 0.25 -21.61 4.81
CA ASP A 2 -0.45 -22.53 3.91
C ASP A 2 -0.27 -22.04 2.48
N ALA A 3 0.07 -22.99 1.61
CA ALA A 3 0.15 -22.81 0.16
C ALA A 3 -1.24 -22.90 -0.52
N GLU A 4 -2.34 -22.84 0.25
CA GLU A 4 -3.72 -22.99 -0.24
C GLU A 4 -4.51 -21.68 -0.35
N LEU A 5 -4.03 -20.57 0.19
CA LEU A 5 -4.66 -19.24 0.01
C LEU A 5 -4.38 -18.61 -1.37
N LEU A 6 -3.56 -19.24 -2.20
CA LEU A 6 -3.20 -18.83 -3.56
C LEU A 6 -4.06 -19.56 -4.62
N GLY A 7 -5.37 -19.65 -4.37
CA GLY A 7 -6.34 -20.20 -5.30
C GLY A 7 -6.51 -19.36 -6.57
N LYS A 8 -5.58 -19.51 -7.52
CA LYS A 8 -5.64 -19.14 -8.96
C LYS A 8 -5.65 -17.64 -9.33
N PRO A 9 -5.12 -17.35 -10.53
CA PRO A 9 -3.71 -17.13 -10.83
C PRO A 9 -3.32 -15.66 -10.59
N THR A 10 -2.11 -15.41 -10.13
CA THR A 10 -1.45 -14.08 -10.17
C THR A 10 -1.08 -13.69 -11.62
N GLY A 11 -2.08 -13.72 -12.51
CA GLY A 11 -1.95 -13.54 -13.96
C GLY A 11 -2.94 -12.55 -14.57
N ALA A 12 -3.74 -11.83 -13.78
CA ALA A 12 -4.68 -10.83 -14.29
C ALA A 12 -4.06 -9.43 -14.48
N ASP A 13 -2.92 -9.12 -13.85
CA ASP A 13 -2.22 -7.84 -14.03
C ASP A 13 -1.17 -7.86 -15.15
N ARG A 14 -1.22 -8.87 -16.03
CA ARG A 14 -0.52 -8.81 -17.32
C ARG A 14 -1.32 -8.03 -18.37
N ALA A 15 -2.47 -7.45 -18.00
CA ALA A 15 -3.43 -6.83 -18.93
C ALA A 15 -3.09 -5.39 -19.35
N HIS A 16 -2.06 -4.76 -18.77
CA HIS A 16 -1.52 -3.52 -19.30
C HIS A 16 0.00 -3.56 -19.14
N ASP A 17 0.74 -3.42 -20.25
CA ASP A 17 2.20 -3.24 -20.35
C ASP A 17 2.76 -2.01 -19.58
N LYS A 18 2.11 -1.59 -18.50
CA LYS A 18 2.61 -0.58 -17.57
C LYS A 18 3.30 -1.31 -16.43
N PRO A 19 4.63 -1.22 -16.32
CA PRO A 19 5.31 -1.83 -15.20
C PRO A 19 4.81 -1.14 -13.91
N THR A 20 4.10 -1.89 -13.07
CA THR A 20 3.61 -1.38 -11.79
C THR A 20 4.80 -1.14 -10.87
N TYR A 21 4.70 -0.19 -9.93
CA TYR A 21 5.83 0.15 -9.06
C TYR A 21 6.47 -1.08 -8.39
N PRO A 22 5.71 -2.04 -7.82
CA PRO A 22 6.31 -3.25 -7.26
C PRO A 22 6.97 -4.17 -8.30
N ALA A 23 6.50 -4.19 -9.55
CA ALA A 23 7.12 -4.95 -10.63
C ALA A 23 8.47 -4.36 -11.06
N VAL A 24 8.66 -3.04 -10.91
CA VAL A 24 9.93 -2.35 -11.22
C VAL A 24 10.92 -2.44 -10.07
N VAL A 25 10.49 -2.13 -8.84
CA VAL A 25 11.39 -1.97 -7.70
C VAL A 25 11.47 -3.19 -6.79
N GLY A 26 10.63 -4.19 -7.01
CA GLY A 26 10.47 -5.34 -6.12
C GLY A 26 9.54 -5.07 -4.93
N ILE A 27 9.03 -6.15 -4.34
CA ILE A 27 8.03 -6.11 -3.26
C ILE A 27 8.56 -5.40 -2.01
N GLU A 28 9.79 -5.68 -1.58
CA GLU A 28 10.30 -5.10 -0.33
C GLU A 28 10.57 -3.59 -0.44
N PRO A 29 11.23 -3.08 -1.51
CA PRO A 29 11.33 -1.65 -1.74
C PRO A 29 9.97 -0.96 -1.93
N ALA A 30 8.99 -1.63 -2.54
CA ALA A 30 7.63 -1.12 -2.65
C ALA A 30 6.96 -0.97 -1.27
N ARG A 31 7.10 -1.96 -0.40
CA ARG A 31 6.59 -1.91 0.99
C ARG A 31 7.27 -0.81 1.81
N ARG A 32 8.59 -0.64 1.67
CA ARG A 32 9.30 0.46 2.33
C ARG A 32 8.78 1.82 1.85
N ARG A 33 8.62 2.02 0.54
CA ARG A 33 8.08 3.26 -0.02
C ARG A 33 6.68 3.56 0.47
N MET A 34 5.83 2.53 0.57
CA MET A 34 4.48 2.67 1.13
C MET A 34 4.52 3.17 2.58
N ARG A 35 5.39 2.61 3.43
CA ARG A 35 5.58 3.08 4.82
C ARG A 35 6.07 4.54 4.89
N GLU A 36 6.99 4.92 4.01
CA GLU A 36 7.49 6.30 3.92
C GLU A 36 6.38 7.29 3.56
N LEU A 37 5.58 6.95 2.55
CA LEU A 37 4.46 7.79 2.10
C LEU A 37 3.40 7.92 3.18
N HIS A 38 3.10 6.83 3.89
CA HIS A 38 2.18 6.83 5.00
C HIS A 38 2.64 7.76 6.13
N ARG A 39 3.90 7.66 6.55
CA ARG A 39 4.46 8.58 7.54
C ARG A 39 4.39 10.04 7.09
N GLY A 40 4.74 10.32 5.82
CA GLY A 40 4.64 11.66 5.26
C GLY A 40 3.20 12.20 5.23
N ALA A 41 2.21 11.34 5.00
CA ALA A 41 0.80 11.72 5.08
C ALA A 41 0.40 12.10 6.52
N LEU A 42 0.82 11.32 7.53
CA LEU A 42 0.55 11.65 8.94
C LEU A 42 1.22 12.97 9.36
N GLU A 43 2.46 13.20 8.94
CA GLU A 43 3.18 14.45 9.20
C GLU A 43 2.46 15.65 8.56
N ALA A 44 1.99 15.53 7.31
CA ALA A 44 1.24 16.59 6.63
C ALA A 44 -0.11 16.87 7.31
N LEU A 45 -0.76 15.85 7.87
CA LEU A 45 -2.04 15.95 8.56
C LEU A 45 -1.91 16.51 9.98
N ALA A 46 -0.72 16.49 10.58
CA ALA A 46 -0.49 16.92 11.95
C ALA A 46 -0.94 18.38 12.21
N VAL A 47 -0.84 19.25 11.20
CA VAL A 47 -1.28 20.67 11.29
C VAL A 47 -2.79 20.83 11.53
N LEU A 48 -3.59 19.82 11.17
CA LEU A 48 -5.04 19.84 11.33
C LEU A 48 -5.49 19.30 12.69
N GLY A 49 -4.57 18.75 13.50
CA GLY A 49 -4.88 18.16 14.80
C GLY A 49 -5.97 17.08 14.70
N ASP A 50 -6.91 17.09 15.65
CA ASP A 50 -7.97 16.08 15.75
C ASP A 50 -8.89 16.01 14.52
N ALA A 51 -9.01 17.11 13.76
CA ALA A 51 -9.82 17.16 12.54
C ALA A 51 -9.26 16.25 11.43
N ALA A 52 -7.96 15.89 11.50
CA ALA A 52 -7.32 14.98 10.55
C ALA A 52 -7.61 13.49 10.83
N SER A 53 -8.26 13.15 11.95
CA SER A 53 -8.48 11.76 12.37
C SER A 53 -9.08 10.85 11.28
N PRO A 54 -10.12 11.26 10.52
CA PRO A 54 -10.65 10.44 9.43
C PRO A 54 -9.65 10.19 8.30
N LEU A 55 -8.80 11.17 8.00
CA LEU A 55 -7.79 11.08 6.94
C LEU A 55 -6.59 10.23 7.38
N ALA A 56 -6.19 10.32 8.65
CA ALA A 56 -5.18 9.45 9.24
C ALA A 56 -5.63 7.98 9.20
N ALA A 57 -6.87 7.70 9.61
CA ALA A 57 -7.44 6.36 9.57
C ALA A 57 -7.52 5.79 8.13
N LEU A 58 -7.80 6.63 7.13
CA LEU A 58 -7.75 6.23 5.73
C LEU A 58 -6.33 5.85 5.29
N SER A 59 -5.34 6.63 5.70
CA SER A 59 -3.92 6.35 5.42
C SER A 59 -3.47 5.03 6.07
N ASP A 60 -3.89 4.76 7.30
CA ASP A 60 -3.65 3.49 8.00
C ASP A 60 -4.28 2.31 7.23
N TRP A 61 -5.54 2.45 6.84
CA TRP A 61 -6.26 1.41 6.11
C TRP A 61 -5.59 1.06 4.76
N LEU A 62 -5.09 2.07 4.04
CA LEU A 62 -4.38 1.88 2.77
C LEU A 62 -3.08 1.06 2.91
N VAL A 63 -2.42 1.15 4.07
CA VAL A 63 -1.18 0.43 4.39
C VAL A 63 -1.45 -0.98 4.91
N LEU A 64 -2.52 -1.13 5.71
CA LEU A 64 -2.85 -2.40 6.38
C LEU A 64 -3.64 -3.36 5.50
N ARG A 65 -4.28 -2.89 4.42
CA ARG A 65 -5.04 -3.76 3.51
C ARG A 65 -4.13 -4.84 2.93
N ARG A 66 -4.47 -6.11 3.20
CA ARG A 66 -3.93 -7.27 2.51
C ARG A 66 -4.95 -7.65 1.44
N HIS A 67 -4.61 -7.39 0.18
CA HIS A 67 -5.26 -8.03 -0.97
C HIS A 67 -4.54 -9.33 -1.29
#